data_AF-A0A1C4DIM2-F1
#
_entry.id   AF-A0A1C4DIM2-F1
#
_cell.length_a   1.000
_cell.length_b   1.000
_cell.length_c   1.000
_cell.angle_alpha   90.00
_cell.angle_beta   90.00
_cell.angle_gamma   90.00
#
_symmetry.space_group_name_H-M   'P 1'
#
loop_
_entity.id
_entity.type
_entity.pdbx_description
1 polymer ?
#
loop_
_entity_poly.entity_id
_entity_poly.type
_entity_poly.pdbx_seq_one_letter_code
_entity_poly.pdbx_strand_id
1 'polypeptide(L)'
;MLKTLSIRTGLLSILAVMTLLLLLVSGIGVYALNKSSSSLERISQLQGDKMASLSEGYTLILRARNEAGQAVRMMEVGLLDDAAKSVKQINGEIAQGEASLSNVIAAGVDDEQGSALLAGVAKSYGEYVNQGIKPMQDALNQQSADTYYDLLENKLIPISRQFDNDMQAFQKWGEARGKAEVDAVQSSKRVVMLLILVVALLVAGIIVLAWLALRHMLLKPLDRSIEQLEQVAAGNLIAVKTEASSKEFNRLNVAIEEMRHSLVSSVTRVRDASAQIDTGSRELAAGNVDLSQRTESTATSLEQTAASMEQITATVKLNADNAEQAHKLAKTVSDTADRGSEMVCYVIEKMRDISSSSDRIADILSVIDAIAFQTNILALNAAVEAARAGEQGRGFAVVAGEVRNLASRSAESAKEIRHLISSSQSQVSEGSDLAMQAGETMDEIAEEVLRMTKLMREIANASQEQSRGIEQVNIAVSQMDETAQQNAALVQQSSAATRSLEEQSRELLQAMASFRLQAQG
;
A
#
# COMPACT_ATOMS: atom_id res chain seq x y z
N MET A 1 4.87 4.26 -45.85
CA MET A 1 5.74 5.42 -45.52
C MET A 1 5.12 6.40 -44.52
N LEU A 2 3.79 6.53 -44.38
CA LEU A 2 3.16 7.43 -43.38
C LEU A 2 3.26 6.97 -41.91
N LYS A 3 3.59 5.70 -41.64
CA LYS A 3 3.66 5.13 -40.27
C LYS A 3 4.93 5.52 -39.49
N THR A 4 5.95 6.07 -40.14
CA THR A 4 7.23 6.45 -39.50
C THR A 4 7.44 7.95 -39.39
N LEU A 5 6.50 8.77 -39.89
CA LEU A 5 6.57 10.21 -39.77
C LEU A 5 6.20 10.62 -38.34
N SER A 6 7.05 11.41 -37.69
CA SER A 6 6.71 12.05 -36.42
C SER A 6 5.48 12.94 -36.63
N ILE A 7 4.57 12.97 -35.66
CA ILE A 7 3.43 13.89 -35.66
C ILE A 7 3.88 15.33 -35.92
N ARG A 8 5.02 15.71 -35.35
CA ARG A 8 5.62 17.03 -35.48
C ARG A 8 5.93 17.37 -36.94
N THR A 9 6.50 16.43 -37.70
CA THR A 9 6.86 16.67 -39.11
C THR A 9 5.63 16.69 -40.01
N GLY A 10 4.57 15.93 -39.67
CA GLY A 10 3.29 15.99 -40.38
C GLY A 10 2.53 17.31 -40.19
N LEU A 11 2.52 17.87 -38.98
CA LEU A 11 1.88 19.18 -38.72
C LEU A 11 2.64 20.33 -39.38
N LEU A 12 3.98 20.30 -39.34
CA LEU A 12 4.81 21.34 -39.97
C LEU A 12 4.68 21.35 -41.49
N SER A 13 4.54 20.18 -42.14
CA SER A 13 4.36 20.13 -43.59
C SER A 13 3.00 20.69 -44.03
N ILE A 14 1.92 20.42 -43.30
CA ILE A 14 0.59 21.01 -43.57
C ILE A 14 0.65 22.53 -43.45
N LEU A 15 1.25 23.06 -42.37
CA LEU A 15 1.38 24.50 -42.15
C LEU A 15 2.19 25.18 -43.28
N ALA A 16 3.29 24.56 -43.71
CA ALA A 16 4.11 25.06 -44.81
C ALA A 16 3.32 25.13 -46.13
N VAL A 17 2.54 24.08 -46.45
CA VAL A 17 1.70 24.05 -47.66
C VAL A 17 0.60 25.10 -47.61
N MET A 18 -0.09 25.27 -46.48
CA MET A 18 -1.12 26.32 -46.34
C MET A 18 -0.52 27.72 -46.49
N THR A 19 0.67 27.96 -45.94
CA THR A 19 1.37 29.25 -46.05
C THR A 19 1.75 29.55 -47.50
N LEU A 20 2.26 28.55 -48.24
CA LEU A 20 2.58 28.67 -49.66
C LEU A 20 1.35 29.04 -50.50
N LEU A 21 0.20 28.38 -50.24
CA LEU A 21 -1.05 28.68 -50.95
C LEU A 21 -1.56 30.09 -50.67
N LEU A 22 -1.43 30.57 -49.43
CA LEU A 22 -1.78 31.94 -49.05
C LEU A 22 -0.95 32.98 -49.85
N LEU A 23 0.36 32.73 -50.00
CA LEU A 23 1.24 33.58 -50.82
C LEU A 23 0.82 33.56 -52.30
N LEU A 24 0.43 32.41 -52.85
CA LEU A 24 -0.05 32.29 -54.23
C LEU A 24 -1.36 33.08 -54.45
N VAL A 25 -2.34 32.97 -53.55
CA VAL A 25 -3.60 33.74 -53.64
C VAL A 25 -3.31 35.24 -53.60
N SER A 26 -2.46 35.67 -52.67
CA SER A 26 -2.07 37.08 -52.54
C SER A 26 -1.40 37.59 -53.83
N GLY A 27 -0.49 36.80 -54.42
CA GLY A 27 0.16 37.15 -55.69
C GLY A 27 -0.82 37.30 -56.86
N ILE A 28 -1.81 36.40 -56.99
CA ILE A 28 -2.86 36.49 -58.01
C ILE A 28 -3.72 37.75 -57.81
N GLY A 29 -4.04 38.08 -56.56
CA GLY A 29 -4.80 39.29 -56.22
C GLY A 29 -4.10 40.58 -56.64
N VAL A 30 -2.81 40.70 -56.35
CA VAL A 30 -2.00 41.86 -56.75
C VAL A 30 -1.92 41.99 -58.27
N TYR A 31 -1.69 40.88 -58.99
CA TYR A 31 -1.66 40.88 -60.46
C TYR A 31 -2.98 41.36 -61.08
N ALA A 32 -4.11 40.90 -60.56
CA ALA A 32 -5.43 41.28 -61.05
C ALA A 32 -5.73 42.77 -60.85
N LEU A 33 -5.39 43.32 -59.68
CA LEU A 33 -5.59 44.73 -59.35
C LEU A 33 -4.77 45.65 -60.26
N ASN A 34 -3.48 45.35 -60.47
CA ASN A 34 -2.61 46.15 -61.34
C ASN A 34 -3.10 46.18 -62.79
N LYS A 35 -3.50 45.03 -63.34
CA LYS A 35 -4.04 44.94 -64.70
C LYS A 35 -5.32 45.77 -64.84
N SER A 36 -6.24 45.64 -63.88
CA SER A 36 -7.51 46.38 -63.87
C SER A 36 -7.31 47.89 -63.77
N SER A 37 -6.37 48.36 -62.94
CA SER A 37 -6.05 49.79 -62.79
C SER A 37 -5.58 50.39 -64.12
N SER A 38 -4.64 49.72 -64.80
CA SER A 38 -4.09 50.21 -66.09
C SER A 38 -5.12 50.31 -67.21
N SER A 39 -6.09 49.39 -67.24
CA SER A 39 -7.18 49.42 -68.24
C SER A 39 -8.19 50.52 -67.96
N LEU A 40 -8.47 50.80 -66.67
CA LEU A 40 -9.38 51.88 -66.29
C LEU A 40 -8.84 53.25 -66.70
N GLU A 41 -7.53 53.46 -66.53
CA GLU A 41 -6.85 54.70 -66.89
C GLU A 41 -6.88 54.98 -68.40
N ARG A 42 -6.67 53.95 -69.24
CA ARG A 42 -6.80 54.05 -70.71
C ARG A 42 -8.22 54.41 -71.16
N ILE A 43 -9.24 53.81 -70.55
CA ILE A 43 -10.64 54.11 -70.86
C ILE A 43 -10.99 55.55 -70.47
N SER A 44 -10.56 55.98 -69.28
CA SER A 44 -10.80 57.33 -68.77
C SER A 44 -10.19 58.41 -69.67
N GLN A 45 -8.93 58.26 -70.09
CA GLN A 45 -8.27 59.27 -70.93
C GLN A 45 -8.87 59.35 -72.35
N LEU A 46 -9.21 58.20 -72.96
CA LEU A 46 -9.72 58.18 -74.33
C LEU A 46 -11.17 58.68 -74.41
N GLN A 47 -12.07 58.12 -73.60
CA GLN A 47 -13.50 58.45 -73.64
C GLN A 47 -13.89 59.66 -72.78
N GLY A 48 -13.24 59.85 -71.63
CA GLY A 48 -13.57 60.91 -70.67
C GLY A 48 -13.02 62.28 -71.06
N ASP A 49 -11.72 62.35 -71.39
CA ASP A 49 -11.06 63.66 -71.60
C ASP A 49 -11.01 64.05 -73.07
N LYS A 50 -10.56 63.15 -73.96
CA LYS A 50 -10.31 63.47 -75.38
C LYS A 50 -11.59 63.52 -76.21
N MET A 51 -12.45 62.50 -76.13
CA MET A 51 -13.71 62.47 -76.90
C MET A 51 -14.71 63.53 -76.43
N ALA A 52 -14.86 63.73 -75.12
CA ALA A 52 -15.77 64.72 -74.58
C ALA A 52 -15.36 66.15 -74.98
N SER A 53 -14.07 66.49 -74.82
CA SER A 53 -13.55 67.82 -75.21
C SER A 53 -13.66 68.08 -76.72
N LEU A 54 -13.44 67.06 -77.55
CA LEU A 54 -13.59 67.19 -79.00
C LEU A 54 -15.06 67.38 -79.40
N SER A 55 -15.98 66.63 -78.77
CA SER A 55 -17.42 66.76 -78.99
C SER A 55 -17.95 68.12 -78.53
N GLU A 56 -17.47 68.63 -77.39
CA GLU A 56 -17.78 69.97 -76.89
C GLU A 56 -17.34 71.05 -77.87
N GLY A 57 -16.08 71.02 -78.31
CA GLY A 57 -15.54 71.99 -79.25
C GLY A 57 -16.26 71.97 -80.61
N TYR A 58 -16.57 70.77 -81.12
CA TYR A 58 -17.40 70.61 -82.32
C TYR A 58 -18.79 71.24 -82.15
N THR A 59 -19.44 71.00 -81.01
CA THR A 59 -20.78 71.51 -80.72
C THR A 59 -20.80 73.03 -80.61
N LEU A 60 -19.77 73.64 -80.01
CA LEU A 60 -19.62 75.10 -79.92
C LEU A 60 -19.48 75.73 -81.30
N ILE A 61 -18.63 75.19 -82.18
CA ILE A 61 -18.47 75.72 -83.54
C ILE A 61 -19.76 75.54 -84.36
N LEU A 62 -20.43 74.39 -84.23
CA LEU A 62 -21.69 74.14 -84.90
C LEU A 62 -22.79 75.10 -84.41
N ARG A 63 -22.86 75.36 -83.10
CA ARG A 63 -23.78 76.32 -82.51
C ARG A 63 -23.48 77.73 -83.01
N ALA A 64 -22.23 78.17 -82.96
CA ALA A 64 -21.79 79.46 -83.46
C ALA A 64 -22.15 79.68 -84.94
N ARG A 65 -22.01 78.64 -85.78
CA ARG A 65 -22.45 78.70 -87.19
C ARG A 65 -23.96 78.92 -87.30
N ASN A 66 -24.77 78.20 -86.52
CA ASN A 66 -26.23 78.34 -86.56
C ASN A 66 -26.68 79.71 -86.02
N GLU A 67 -26.02 80.21 -84.98
CA GLU A 67 -26.28 81.55 -84.42
C GLU A 67 -25.87 82.66 -85.40
N ALA A 68 -24.80 82.47 -86.18
CA ALA A 68 -24.39 83.43 -87.22
C ALA A 68 -25.52 83.73 -88.22
N GLY A 69 -26.27 82.70 -88.64
CA GLY A 69 -27.42 82.91 -89.53
C GLY A 69 -28.53 83.74 -88.88
N GLN A 70 -28.72 83.62 -87.56
CA GLN A 70 -29.67 84.45 -86.82
C GLN A 70 -29.16 85.89 -86.66
N ALA A 71 -27.86 86.07 -86.39
CA ALA A 71 -27.24 87.38 -86.25
C ALA A 71 -27.35 88.18 -87.56
N VAL A 72 -27.12 87.55 -88.71
CA VAL A 72 -27.29 88.20 -90.03
C VAL A 72 -28.74 88.63 -90.25
N ARG A 73 -29.71 87.77 -89.91
CA ARG A 73 -31.13 88.13 -89.99
C ARG A 73 -31.49 89.32 -89.10
N MET A 74 -30.87 89.44 -87.91
CA MET A 74 -31.06 90.61 -87.05
C MET A 74 -30.50 91.89 -87.70
N MET A 75 -29.38 91.80 -88.42
CA MET A 75 -28.81 92.91 -89.19
C MET A 75 -29.76 93.36 -90.32
N GLU A 76 -30.36 92.43 -91.04
CA GLU A 76 -31.31 92.74 -92.14
C GLU A 76 -32.60 93.41 -91.64
N VAL A 77 -33.08 93.06 -90.45
CA VAL A 77 -34.30 93.63 -89.84
C VAL A 77 -34.00 94.93 -89.08
N GLY A 78 -32.74 95.38 -89.05
CA GLY A 78 -32.32 96.65 -88.45
C GLY A 78 -32.03 96.62 -86.95
N LEU A 79 -31.98 95.44 -86.32
CA LEU A 79 -31.67 95.24 -84.90
C LEU A 79 -30.16 95.15 -84.66
N LEU A 80 -29.44 96.24 -84.96
CA LEU A 80 -27.96 96.23 -84.99
C LEU A 80 -27.29 95.99 -83.62
N ASP A 81 -27.87 96.50 -82.52
CA ASP A 81 -27.30 96.31 -81.17
C ASP A 81 -27.39 94.85 -80.69
N ASP A 82 -28.51 94.18 -81.00
CA ASP A 82 -28.71 92.77 -80.65
C ASP A 82 -27.89 91.86 -81.58
N ALA A 83 -27.76 92.22 -82.86
CA ALA A 83 -26.81 91.58 -83.76
C ALA A 83 -25.37 91.67 -83.24
N ALA A 84 -24.92 92.85 -82.77
CA ALA A 84 -23.57 93.02 -82.23
C ALA A 84 -23.32 92.17 -80.95
N LYS A 85 -24.32 92.05 -80.06
CA LYS A 85 -24.24 91.13 -78.92
C LYS A 85 -24.13 89.68 -79.36
N SER A 86 -24.94 89.27 -80.34
CA SER A 86 -24.90 87.92 -80.90
C SER A 86 -23.55 87.62 -81.54
N VAL A 87 -22.97 88.56 -82.29
CA VAL A 87 -21.63 88.41 -82.88
C VAL A 87 -20.54 88.27 -81.80
N LYS A 88 -20.64 89.01 -80.69
CA LYS A 88 -19.72 88.85 -79.57
C LYS A 88 -19.81 87.46 -78.94
N GLN A 89 -21.02 86.93 -78.77
CA GLN A 89 -21.23 85.56 -78.25
C GLN A 89 -20.66 84.52 -79.23
N ILE A 90 -21.00 84.63 -80.52
CA ILE A 90 -20.49 83.76 -81.59
C ILE A 90 -18.96 83.72 -81.59
N ASN A 91 -18.30 84.89 -81.50
CA ASN A 91 -16.84 84.97 -81.44
C ASN A 91 -16.26 84.30 -80.18
N GLY A 92 -16.97 84.39 -79.05
CA GLY A 92 -16.60 83.70 -77.81
C GLY A 92 -16.74 82.18 -77.90
N GLU A 93 -17.86 81.70 -78.47
CA GLU A 93 -18.09 80.27 -78.71
C GLU A 93 -17.09 79.69 -79.71
N ILE A 94 -16.77 80.44 -80.77
CA ILE A 94 -15.71 80.06 -81.72
C ILE A 94 -14.39 79.95 -80.98
N ALA A 95 -13.94 80.96 -80.25
CA ALA A 95 -12.66 80.92 -79.55
C ALA A 95 -12.54 79.73 -78.56
N GLN A 96 -13.62 79.42 -77.83
CA GLN A 96 -13.67 78.26 -76.93
C GLN A 96 -13.66 76.94 -77.71
N GLY A 97 -14.48 76.84 -78.76
CA GLY A 97 -14.51 75.67 -79.62
C GLY A 97 -13.17 75.40 -80.29
N GLU A 98 -12.49 76.46 -80.75
CA GLU A 98 -11.17 76.36 -81.35
C GLU A 98 -10.12 75.88 -80.36
N ALA A 99 -10.14 76.38 -79.12
CA ALA A 99 -9.24 75.94 -78.07
C ALA A 99 -9.46 74.45 -77.74
N SER A 100 -10.70 74.02 -77.55
CA SER A 100 -11.04 72.62 -77.24
C SER A 100 -10.65 71.65 -78.37
N LEU A 101 -10.96 72.00 -79.63
CA LEU A 101 -10.60 71.17 -80.78
C LEU A 101 -9.08 71.11 -80.99
N SER A 102 -8.38 72.24 -80.91
CA SER A 102 -6.93 72.30 -81.12
C SER A 102 -6.16 71.54 -80.04
N ASN A 103 -6.61 71.61 -78.78
CA ASN A 103 -5.98 70.89 -77.67
C ASN A 103 -6.06 69.37 -77.86
N VAL A 104 -7.21 68.84 -78.27
CA VAL A 104 -7.36 67.40 -78.51
C VAL A 104 -6.57 66.95 -79.74
N ILE A 105 -6.61 67.74 -80.82
CA ILE A 105 -5.81 67.47 -82.02
C ILE A 105 -4.31 67.41 -81.69
N ALA A 106 -3.82 68.34 -80.86
CA ALA A 106 -2.43 68.38 -80.43
C ALA A 106 -2.05 67.24 -79.47
N ALA A 107 -2.97 66.83 -78.58
CA ALA A 107 -2.74 65.74 -77.63
C ALA A 107 -2.65 64.36 -78.29
N GLY A 108 -3.15 64.22 -79.52
CA GLY A 108 -3.09 62.99 -80.30
C GLY A 108 -3.85 61.81 -79.66
N VAL A 109 -3.79 60.65 -80.32
CA VAL A 109 -4.31 59.39 -79.76
C VAL A 109 -3.29 58.29 -79.97
N ASP A 110 -3.13 57.45 -78.94
CA ASP A 110 -2.21 56.31 -78.92
C ASP A 110 -2.84 55.09 -79.61
N ASP A 111 -3.18 55.26 -80.90
CA ASP A 111 -3.72 54.22 -81.77
C ASP A 111 -3.47 54.62 -83.23
N GLU A 112 -2.96 53.70 -84.05
CA GLU A 112 -2.57 53.99 -85.44
C GLU A 112 -3.79 54.42 -86.29
N GLN A 113 -4.94 53.77 -86.11
CA GLN A 113 -6.17 54.09 -86.83
C GLN A 113 -6.82 55.36 -86.28
N GLY A 114 -6.83 55.52 -84.95
CA GLY A 114 -7.33 56.74 -84.30
C GLY A 114 -6.54 57.99 -84.68
N SER A 115 -5.21 57.88 -84.75
CA SER A 115 -4.31 58.97 -85.16
C SER A 115 -4.57 59.39 -86.61
N ALA A 116 -4.78 58.43 -87.53
CA ALA A 116 -5.12 58.73 -88.92
C ALA A 116 -6.47 59.46 -89.06
N LEU A 117 -7.49 59.04 -88.29
CA LEU A 117 -8.80 59.70 -88.28
C LEU A 117 -8.74 61.10 -87.67
N LEU A 118 -7.99 61.29 -86.57
CA LEU A 118 -7.79 62.60 -85.94
C LEU A 118 -7.03 63.55 -86.87
N ALA A 119 -6.07 63.05 -87.67
CA ALA A 119 -5.39 63.85 -88.69
C ALA A 119 -6.36 64.29 -89.79
N GLY A 120 -7.32 63.44 -90.18
CA GLY A 120 -8.42 63.80 -91.07
C GLY A 120 -9.27 64.94 -90.50
N VAL A 121 -9.69 64.81 -89.23
CA VAL A 121 -10.41 65.86 -88.49
C VAL A 121 -9.60 67.15 -88.43
N ALA A 122 -8.31 67.08 -88.14
CA ALA A 122 -7.44 68.26 -88.08
C ALA A 122 -7.35 68.99 -89.42
N LYS A 123 -7.28 68.24 -90.53
CA LYS A 123 -7.24 68.80 -91.88
C LYS A 123 -8.55 69.50 -92.24
N SER A 124 -9.68 68.80 -92.12
CA SER A 124 -11.00 69.37 -92.46
C SER A 124 -11.40 70.50 -91.51
N TYR A 125 -11.01 70.42 -90.25
CA TYR A 125 -11.14 71.52 -89.29
C TYR A 125 -10.33 72.75 -89.72
N GLY A 126 -9.08 72.57 -90.11
CA GLY A 126 -8.23 73.67 -90.60
C GLY A 126 -8.79 74.34 -91.86
N GLU A 127 -9.35 73.56 -92.79
CA GLU A 127 -10.05 74.07 -93.96
C GLU A 127 -11.34 74.82 -93.56
N TYR A 128 -12.11 74.26 -92.64
CA TYR A 128 -13.36 74.84 -92.14
C TYR A 128 -13.15 76.16 -91.39
N VAL A 129 -12.11 76.26 -90.56
CA VAL A 129 -11.76 77.50 -89.87
C VAL A 129 -11.31 78.58 -90.87
N ASN A 130 -10.38 78.26 -91.76
CA ASN A 130 -9.75 79.27 -92.61
C ASN A 130 -10.63 79.72 -93.78
N GLN A 131 -11.44 78.83 -94.34
CA GLN A 131 -12.28 79.12 -95.50
C GLN A 131 -13.75 79.33 -95.15
N GLY A 132 -14.16 78.97 -93.93
CA GLY A 132 -15.55 79.07 -93.46
C GLY A 132 -15.68 80.02 -92.26
N ILE A 133 -15.19 79.62 -91.09
CA ILE A 133 -15.43 80.33 -89.82
C ILE A 133 -14.82 81.74 -89.80
N LYS A 134 -13.56 81.92 -90.21
CA LYS A 134 -12.92 83.25 -90.24
C LYS A 134 -13.62 84.21 -91.21
N PRO A 135 -13.87 83.84 -92.49
CA PRO A 135 -14.68 84.67 -93.38
C PRO A 135 -16.08 84.96 -92.85
N MET A 136 -16.69 84.01 -92.12
CA MET A 136 -17.99 84.20 -91.46
C MET A 136 -17.91 85.25 -90.36
N GLN A 137 -16.90 85.19 -89.49
CA GLN A 137 -16.65 86.20 -88.47
C GLN A 137 -16.39 87.57 -89.09
N ASP A 138 -15.59 87.63 -90.16
CA ASP A 138 -15.30 88.87 -90.89
C ASP A 138 -16.57 89.48 -91.50
N ALA A 139 -17.43 88.67 -92.13
CA ALA A 139 -18.71 89.13 -92.68
C ALA A 139 -19.65 89.66 -91.59
N LEU A 140 -19.73 88.96 -90.46
CA LEU A 140 -20.50 89.38 -89.29
C LEU A 140 -19.97 90.69 -88.67
N ASN A 141 -18.66 90.83 -88.54
CA ASN A 141 -18.03 92.03 -87.99
C ASN A 141 -18.17 93.25 -88.93
N GLN A 142 -18.15 93.01 -90.24
CA GLN A 142 -18.39 94.04 -91.27
C GLN A 142 -19.88 94.36 -91.48
N GLN A 143 -20.79 93.65 -90.78
CA GLN A 143 -22.24 93.77 -90.94
C GLN A 143 -22.72 93.54 -92.39
N SER A 144 -22.01 92.71 -93.15
CA SER A 144 -22.29 92.44 -94.56
C SER A 144 -23.10 91.15 -94.72
N ALA A 145 -24.43 91.28 -94.83
CA ALA A 145 -25.34 90.16 -95.06
C ALA A 145 -25.05 89.46 -96.41
N ASP A 146 -24.81 90.23 -97.47
CA ASP A 146 -24.53 89.70 -98.82
C ASP A 146 -23.27 88.82 -98.83
N THR A 147 -22.20 89.28 -98.17
CA THR A 147 -20.95 88.51 -98.06
C THR A 147 -21.14 87.22 -97.25
N TYR A 148 -21.99 87.24 -96.23
CA TYR A 148 -22.32 86.04 -95.47
C TYR A 148 -23.13 85.03 -96.31
N TYR A 149 -24.11 85.48 -97.10
CA TYR A 149 -24.91 84.56 -97.92
C TYR A 149 -24.10 83.93 -99.06
N ASP A 150 -23.24 84.70 -99.73
CA ASP A 150 -22.32 84.14 -100.73
C ASP A 150 -21.38 83.09 -100.12
N LEU A 151 -20.85 83.38 -98.93
CA LEU A 151 -20.04 82.42 -98.17
C LEU A 151 -20.85 81.17 -97.80
N LEU A 152 -22.09 81.35 -97.32
CA LEU A 152 -22.96 80.27 -96.88
C LEU A 152 -23.29 79.31 -98.04
N GLU A 153 -23.73 79.85 -99.17
CA GLU A 153 -24.20 79.07 -100.32
C GLU A 153 -23.05 78.42 -101.09
N ASN A 154 -21.94 79.14 -101.30
CA ASN A 154 -20.85 78.67 -102.17
C ASN A 154 -19.71 77.94 -101.45
N LYS A 155 -19.49 78.15 -100.15
CA LYS A 155 -18.29 77.61 -99.46
C LYS A 155 -18.54 76.97 -98.08
N LEU A 156 -19.34 77.59 -97.22
CA LEU A 156 -19.43 77.20 -95.80
C LEU A 156 -20.09 75.82 -95.63
N ILE A 157 -21.20 75.56 -96.33
CA ILE A 157 -21.94 74.29 -96.29
C ILE A 157 -21.11 73.07 -96.73
N PRO A 158 -20.42 73.08 -97.90
CA PRO A 158 -19.65 71.91 -98.33
C PRO A 158 -18.46 71.62 -97.41
N ILE A 159 -17.74 72.66 -96.95
CA ILE A 159 -16.58 72.48 -96.07
C ILE A 159 -17.01 72.01 -94.68
N SER A 160 -18.13 72.55 -94.16
CA SER A 160 -18.66 72.07 -92.87
C SER A 160 -19.08 70.61 -92.93
N ARG A 161 -19.71 70.17 -94.03
CA ARG A 161 -20.12 68.77 -94.20
C ARG A 161 -18.93 67.82 -94.21
N GLN A 162 -17.79 68.22 -94.77
CA GLN A 162 -16.57 67.42 -94.73
C GLN A 162 -16.04 67.27 -93.30
N PHE A 163 -15.99 68.37 -92.54
CA PHE A 163 -15.61 68.33 -91.13
C PHE A 163 -16.57 67.49 -90.28
N ASP A 164 -17.89 67.61 -90.50
CA ASP A 164 -18.91 66.80 -89.81
C ASP A 164 -18.72 65.30 -90.05
N ASN A 165 -18.34 64.91 -91.28
CA ASN A 165 -18.08 63.51 -91.65
C ASN A 165 -16.82 62.96 -90.97
N ASP A 166 -15.72 63.71 -91.00
CA ASP A 166 -14.46 63.30 -90.38
C ASP A 166 -14.61 63.23 -88.85
N MET A 167 -15.34 64.19 -88.25
CA MET A 167 -15.66 64.19 -86.82
C MET A 167 -16.49 62.96 -86.43
N GLN A 168 -17.53 62.63 -87.20
CA GLN A 168 -18.34 61.43 -86.96
C GLN A 168 -17.53 60.14 -87.10
N ALA A 169 -16.62 60.07 -88.08
CA ALA A 169 -15.77 58.90 -88.27
C ALA A 169 -14.85 58.69 -87.06
N PHE A 170 -14.25 59.76 -86.53
CA PHE A 170 -13.41 59.70 -85.34
C PHE A 170 -14.20 59.37 -84.07
N GLN A 171 -15.39 59.95 -83.88
CA GLN A 171 -16.27 59.63 -82.75
C GLN A 171 -16.72 58.17 -82.75
N LYS A 172 -17.15 57.63 -83.91
CA LYS A 172 -17.52 56.21 -84.04
C LYS A 172 -16.36 55.27 -83.73
N TRP A 173 -15.15 55.63 -84.15
CA TRP A 173 -13.95 54.88 -83.81
C TRP A 173 -13.67 54.92 -82.29
N GLY A 174 -13.77 56.09 -81.66
CA GLY A 174 -13.57 56.26 -80.21
C GLY A 174 -14.56 55.45 -79.36
N GLU A 175 -15.83 55.41 -79.78
CA GLU A 175 -16.86 54.57 -79.15
C GLU A 175 -16.55 53.06 -79.29
N ALA A 176 -16.20 52.61 -80.50
CA ALA A 176 -15.85 51.22 -80.75
C ALA A 176 -14.61 50.76 -79.96
N ARG A 177 -13.58 51.61 -79.90
CA ARG A 177 -12.33 51.33 -79.18
C ARG A 177 -12.56 51.22 -77.67
N GLY A 178 -13.34 52.14 -77.08
CA GLY A 178 -13.65 52.08 -75.66
C GLY A 178 -14.51 50.87 -75.29
N LYS A 179 -15.44 50.45 -76.17
CA LYS A 179 -16.19 49.20 -75.98
C LYS A 179 -15.27 47.97 -75.98
N ALA A 180 -14.30 47.90 -76.88
CA ALA A 180 -13.32 46.81 -76.94
C ALA A 180 -12.44 46.73 -75.66
N GLU A 181 -12.03 47.87 -75.09
CA GLU A 181 -11.28 47.88 -73.83
C GLU A 181 -12.14 47.41 -72.64
N VAL A 182 -13.43 47.78 -72.59
CA VAL A 182 -14.37 47.28 -71.57
C VAL A 182 -14.56 45.76 -71.68
N ASP A 183 -14.69 45.22 -72.89
CA ASP A 183 -14.83 43.77 -73.12
C ASP A 183 -13.54 43.00 -72.74
N ALA A 184 -12.37 43.58 -72.98
CA ALA A 184 -11.08 43.02 -72.56
C ALA A 184 -10.93 42.96 -71.02
N VAL A 185 -11.50 43.93 -70.29
CA VAL A 185 -11.57 43.91 -68.82
C VAL A 185 -12.53 42.82 -68.33
N GLN A 186 -13.69 42.65 -68.98
CA GLN A 186 -14.67 41.62 -68.61
C GLN A 186 -14.14 40.19 -68.81
N SER A 187 -13.42 39.94 -69.90
CA SER A 187 -12.79 38.62 -70.15
C SER A 187 -11.68 38.33 -69.13
N SER A 188 -10.84 39.32 -68.80
CA SER A 188 -9.81 39.19 -67.76
C SER A 188 -10.42 38.91 -66.38
N LYS A 189 -11.58 39.50 -66.05
CA LYS A 189 -12.31 39.24 -64.79
C LYS A 189 -12.73 37.77 -64.65
N ARG A 190 -13.19 37.11 -65.74
CA ARG A 190 -13.59 35.69 -65.70
C ARG A 190 -12.41 34.77 -65.42
N VAL A 191 -11.25 35.03 -66.04
CA VAL A 191 -10.03 34.22 -65.83
C VAL A 191 -9.55 34.33 -64.39
N VAL A 192 -9.48 35.55 -63.83
CA VAL A 192 -9.08 35.76 -62.42
C VAL A 192 -10.07 35.10 -61.46
N MET A 193 -11.37 35.20 -61.72
CA MET A 193 -12.41 34.56 -60.89
C MET A 193 -12.31 33.04 -60.88
N LEU A 194 -12.02 32.42 -62.04
CA LEU A 194 -11.77 30.98 -62.14
C LEU A 194 -10.51 30.55 -61.36
N LEU A 195 -9.42 31.31 -61.45
CA LEU A 195 -8.20 31.02 -60.68
C LEU A 195 -8.44 31.07 -59.17
N ILE A 196 -9.16 32.09 -58.68
CA ILE A 196 -9.54 32.20 -57.27
C ILE A 196 -10.38 30.98 -56.83
N LEU A 197 -11.35 30.57 -57.65
CA LEU A 197 -12.20 29.42 -57.36
C LEU A 197 -11.42 28.10 -57.30
N VAL A 198 -10.48 27.88 -58.23
CA VAL A 198 -9.61 26.68 -58.21
C VAL A 198 -8.76 26.65 -56.95
N VAL A 199 -8.13 27.77 -56.57
CA VAL A 199 -7.31 27.81 -55.36
C VAL A 199 -8.16 27.62 -54.10
N ALA A 200 -9.37 28.19 -54.05
CA ALA A 200 -10.31 27.98 -52.95
C ALA A 200 -10.68 26.49 -52.78
N LEU A 201 -10.95 25.78 -53.89
CA LEU A 201 -11.22 24.34 -53.87
C LEU A 201 -10.02 23.52 -53.41
N LEU A 202 -8.80 23.87 -53.84
CA LEU A 202 -7.58 23.20 -53.39
C LEU A 202 -7.35 23.38 -51.89
N VAL A 203 -7.57 24.60 -51.37
CA VAL A 203 -7.47 24.89 -49.93
C VAL A 203 -8.51 24.06 -49.15
N ALA A 204 -9.76 24.01 -49.60
CA ALA A 204 -10.80 23.20 -48.98
C ALA A 204 -10.43 21.71 -48.97
N GLY A 205 -9.91 21.18 -50.08
CA GLY A 205 -9.45 19.78 -50.17
C GLY A 205 -8.31 19.46 -49.20
N ILE A 206 -7.33 20.36 -49.06
CA ILE A 206 -6.22 20.20 -48.12
C ILE A 206 -6.70 20.24 -46.67
N ILE A 207 -7.67 21.10 -46.33
CA ILE A 207 -8.26 21.13 -44.98
C ILE A 207 -8.92 19.79 -44.64
N VAL A 208 -9.70 19.23 -45.57
CA VAL A 208 -10.36 17.92 -45.36
C VAL A 208 -9.32 16.80 -45.20
N LEU A 209 -8.28 16.77 -46.04
CA LEU A 209 -7.19 15.79 -45.93
C LEU A 209 -6.42 15.95 -44.61
N ALA A 210 -6.13 17.18 -44.19
CA ALA A 210 -5.49 17.48 -42.92
C ALA A 210 -6.33 17.00 -41.74
N TRP A 211 -7.65 17.22 -41.77
CA TRP A 211 -8.57 16.72 -40.73
C TRP A 211 -8.61 15.19 -40.67
N LEU A 212 -8.68 14.51 -41.82
CA LEU A 212 -8.65 13.04 -41.88
C LEU A 212 -7.33 12.48 -41.35
N ALA A 213 -6.20 13.09 -41.74
CA ALA A 213 -4.88 12.71 -41.25
C ALA A 213 -4.76 12.92 -39.74
N LEU A 214 -5.18 14.07 -39.22
CA LEU A 214 -5.21 14.36 -37.78
C LEU A 214 -6.05 13.31 -37.03
N ARG A 215 -7.25 13.00 -37.53
CA ARG A 215 -8.15 12.03 -36.90
C ARG A 215 -7.55 10.62 -36.86
N HIS A 216 -6.89 10.16 -37.92
CA HIS A 216 -6.35 8.80 -37.97
C HIS A 216 -4.96 8.65 -37.36
N MET A 217 -4.10 9.67 -37.42
CA MET A 217 -2.74 9.60 -36.89
C MET A 217 -2.63 10.03 -35.43
N LEU A 218 -3.55 10.86 -34.93
CA LEU A 218 -3.49 11.41 -33.57
C LEU A 218 -4.66 10.98 -32.69
N LEU A 219 -5.90 11.29 -33.09
CA LEU A 219 -7.07 11.08 -32.21
C LEU A 219 -7.33 9.59 -31.94
N LYS A 220 -7.42 8.77 -32.99
CA LYS A 220 -7.68 7.32 -32.83
C LYS A 220 -6.63 6.58 -31.97
N PRO A 221 -5.31 6.77 -32.18
CA PRO A 221 -4.32 6.13 -31.30
C PRO A 221 -4.36 6.65 -29.86
N LEU A 222 -4.65 7.94 -29.68
CA LEU A 222 -4.78 8.54 -28.35
C LEU A 222 -5.95 7.94 -27.57
N ASP A 223 -7.13 7.84 -28.20
CA ASP A 223 -8.32 7.22 -27.57
C ASP A 223 -8.01 5.79 -27.10
N ARG A 224 -7.29 5.00 -27.89
CA ARG A 224 -6.89 3.63 -27.51
C ARG A 224 -5.93 3.60 -26.32
N SER A 225 -4.95 4.51 -26.27
CA SER A 225 -4.05 4.59 -25.10
C SER A 225 -4.79 5.03 -23.84
N ILE A 226 -5.82 5.89 -23.98
CA ILE A 226 -6.72 6.26 -22.88
C ILE A 226 -7.54 5.04 -22.43
N GLU A 227 -8.16 4.30 -23.35
CA GLU A 227 -8.91 3.08 -23.04
C GLU A 227 -8.02 2.05 -22.30
N GLN A 228 -6.75 1.90 -22.70
CA GLN A 228 -5.80 1.03 -22.00
C GLN A 228 -5.53 1.51 -20.56
N LEU A 229 -5.34 2.81 -20.36
CA LEU A 229 -5.16 3.40 -19.03
C LEU A 229 -6.42 3.25 -18.17
N GLU A 230 -7.61 3.44 -18.73
CA GLU A 230 -8.88 3.24 -18.06
C GLU A 230 -9.06 1.77 -17.61
N GLN A 231 -8.65 0.81 -18.45
CA GLN A 231 -8.64 -0.61 -18.07
C GLN A 231 -7.69 -0.87 -16.89
N VAL A 232 -6.46 -0.33 -16.93
CA VAL A 232 -5.50 -0.46 -15.82
C VAL A 232 -6.04 0.19 -14.54
N ALA A 233 -6.64 1.37 -14.63
CA ALA A 233 -7.23 2.07 -13.49
C ALA A 233 -8.44 1.33 -12.90
N ALA A 234 -9.22 0.64 -13.74
CA ALA A 234 -10.32 -0.23 -13.31
C ALA A 234 -9.84 -1.60 -12.76
N GLY A 235 -8.53 -1.81 -12.65
CA GLY A 235 -7.94 -3.06 -12.15
C GLY A 235 -7.87 -4.18 -13.19
N ASN A 236 -8.23 -3.94 -14.45
CA ASN A 236 -8.05 -4.92 -15.52
C ASN A 236 -6.62 -4.86 -16.06
N LEU A 237 -5.78 -5.79 -15.62
CA LEU A 237 -4.36 -5.86 -15.98
C LEU A 237 -4.09 -6.91 -17.07
N ILE A 238 -5.11 -7.38 -17.79
CA ILE A 238 -4.94 -8.31 -18.92
C ILE A 238 -4.20 -7.61 -20.05
N ALA A 239 -3.23 -8.29 -20.67
CA ALA A 239 -2.46 -7.74 -21.77
C ALA A 239 -3.36 -7.42 -22.98
N VAL A 240 -3.29 -6.19 -23.48
CA VAL A 240 -3.98 -5.77 -24.70
C VAL A 240 -2.97 -5.69 -25.84
N LYS A 241 -3.29 -6.30 -26.98
CA LYS A 241 -2.42 -6.26 -28.15
C LYS A 241 -2.42 -4.86 -28.76
N THR A 242 -1.29 -4.17 -28.68
CA THR A 242 -1.15 -2.82 -29.23
C THR A 242 -0.72 -2.86 -30.71
N GLU A 243 -1.42 -2.13 -31.58
CA GLU A 243 -1.06 -1.99 -32.99
C GLU A 243 0.09 -0.98 -33.18
N ALA A 244 0.87 -1.14 -34.26
CA ALA A 244 1.94 -0.21 -34.60
C ALA A 244 1.39 1.20 -34.92
N SER A 245 1.81 2.19 -34.12
CA SER A 245 1.46 3.61 -34.27
C SER A 245 2.70 4.47 -34.55
N SER A 246 2.58 5.80 -34.49
CA SER A 246 3.72 6.72 -34.60
C SER A 246 4.77 6.44 -33.50
N LYS A 247 5.98 6.95 -33.69
CA LYS A 247 7.09 6.77 -32.73
C LYS A 247 6.72 7.22 -31.31
N GLU A 248 6.02 8.35 -31.19
CA GLU A 248 5.60 8.93 -29.92
C GLU A 248 4.55 8.05 -29.21
N PHE A 249 3.55 7.53 -29.95
CA PHE A 249 2.55 6.63 -29.39
C PHE A 249 3.13 5.26 -29.04
N ASN A 250 4.05 4.72 -29.83
CA ASN A 250 4.73 3.47 -29.46
C ASN A 250 5.50 3.64 -28.15
N ARG A 251 6.18 4.78 -27.94
CA ARG A 251 6.84 5.08 -26.66
C ARG A 251 5.84 5.20 -25.51
N LEU A 252 4.69 5.86 -25.72
CA LEU A 252 3.62 5.93 -24.72
C LEU A 252 3.09 4.54 -24.35
N ASN A 253 2.81 3.71 -25.36
CA ASN A 253 2.29 2.36 -25.16
C ASN A 253 3.29 1.45 -24.44
N VAL A 254 4.60 1.58 -24.72
CA VAL A 254 5.65 0.88 -23.97
C VAL A 254 5.65 1.31 -22.49
N ALA A 255 5.54 2.61 -22.20
CA ALA A 255 5.49 3.09 -20.82
C ALA A 255 4.23 2.61 -20.07
N ILE A 256 3.06 2.59 -20.74
CA ILE A 256 1.82 2.02 -20.18
C ILE A 256 2.00 0.53 -19.88
N GLU A 257 2.63 -0.22 -20.77
CA GLU A 257 2.85 -1.65 -20.62
C GLU A 257 3.87 -1.97 -19.51
N GLU A 258 4.94 -1.19 -19.36
CA GLU A 258 5.87 -1.28 -18.24
C GLU A 258 5.19 -0.98 -16.90
N MET A 259 4.30 0.02 -16.86
CA MET A 259 3.49 0.32 -15.68
C MET A 259 2.55 -0.84 -15.34
N ARG A 260 1.85 -1.40 -16.35
CA ARG A 260 0.98 -2.57 -16.18
C ARG A 260 1.76 -3.77 -15.64
N HIS A 261 2.92 -4.09 -16.21
CA HIS A 261 3.78 -5.17 -15.74
C HIS A 261 4.22 -4.98 -14.29
N SER A 262 4.60 -3.76 -13.91
CA SER A 262 4.97 -3.43 -12.53
C SER A 262 3.81 -3.62 -11.55
N LEU A 263 2.60 -3.24 -11.96
CA LEU A 263 1.37 -3.45 -11.18
C LEU A 263 1.04 -4.94 -11.05
N VAL A 264 1.06 -5.71 -12.16
CA VAL A 264 0.87 -7.17 -12.14
C VAL A 264 1.83 -7.82 -11.17
N SER A 265 3.12 -7.51 -11.27
CA SER A 265 4.15 -8.07 -10.39
C SER A 265 3.90 -7.74 -8.92
N SER A 266 3.44 -6.52 -8.61
CA SER A 266 3.15 -6.09 -7.25
C SER A 266 1.89 -6.77 -6.69
N VAL A 267 0.81 -6.84 -7.46
CA VAL A 267 -0.44 -7.54 -7.09
C VAL A 267 -0.17 -9.02 -6.86
N THR A 268 0.59 -9.68 -7.74
CA THR A 268 0.97 -11.09 -7.58
C THR A 268 1.77 -11.31 -6.29
N ARG A 269 2.79 -10.48 -6.02
CA ARG A 269 3.57 -10.58 -4.77
C ARG A 269 2.70 -10.42 -3.52
N VAL A 270 1.77 -9.47 -3.51
CA VAL A 270 0.85 -9.27 -2.37
C VAL A 270 -0.09 -10.45 -2.22
N ARG A 271 -0.63 -10.99 -3.32
CA ARG A 271 -1.49 -12.18 -3.30
C ARG A 271 -0.76 -13.40 -2.76
N ASP A 272 0.47 -13.65 -3.21
CA ASP A 272 1.29 -14.78 -2.77
C ASP A 272 1.67 -14.64 -1.28
N ALA A 273 2.10 -13.45 -0.86
CA ALA A 273 2.41 -13.16 0.54
C ALA A 273 1.18 -13.34 1.45
N SER A 274 0.00 -12.87 1.00
CA SER A 274 -1.25 -13.06 1.75
C SER A 274 -1.62 -14.54 1.85
N ALA A 275 -1.52 -15.31 0.76
CA ALA A 275 -1.77 -16.75 0.79
C ALA A 275 -0.81 -17.51 1.74
N GLN A 276 0.46 -17.09 1.80
CA GLN A 276 1.42 -17.61 2.77
C GLN A 276 1.04 -17.24 4.21
N ILE A 277 0.60 -16.00 4.47
CA ILE A 277 0.11 -15.58 5.78
C ILE A 277 -1.15 -16.35 6.19
N ASP A 278 -2.10 -16.61 5.28
CA ASP A 278 -3.30 -17.43 5.57
C ASP A 278 -2.90 -18.85 5.98
N THR A 279 -2.00 -19.47 5.20
CA THR A 279 -1.48 -20.82 5.50
C THR A 279 -0.77 -20.85 6.85
N GLY A 280 0.18 -19.94 7.08
CA GLY A 280 0.93 -19.85 8.34
C GLY A 280 0.05 -19.53 9.54
N SER A 281 -1.01 -18.73 9.36
CA SER A 281 -1.98 -18.44 10.42
C SER A 281 -2.78 -19.69 10.78
N ARG A 282 -3.17 -20.53 9.80
CA ARG A 282 -3.85 -21.81 10.09
C ARG A 282 -2.95 -22.79 10.84
N GLU A 283 -1.67 -22.84 10.47
CA GLU A 283 -0.67 -23.65 11.20
C GLU A 283 -0.49 -23.15 12.63
N LEU A 284 -0.38 -21.83 12.85
CA LEU A 284 -0.34 -21.23 14.18
C LEU A 284 -1.61 -21.52 14.98
N ALA A 285 -2.79 -21.49 14.35
CA ALA A 285 -4.05 -21.78 15.01
C ALA A 285 -4.09 -23.24 15.49
N ALA A 286 -3.68 -24.19 14.64
CA ALA A 286 -3.54 -25.59 15.02
C ALA A 286 -2.51 -25.78 16.15
N GLY A 287 -1.36 -25.10 16.08
CA GLY A 287 -0.35 -25.11 17.13
C GLY A 287 -0.84 -24.54 18.47
N ASN A 288 -1.65 -23.49 18.44
CA ASN A 288 -2.27 -22.93 19.65
C ASN A 288 -3.28 -23.90 20.29
N VAL A 289 -4.01 -24.69 19.49
CA VAL A 289 -4.90 -25.73 20.02
C VAL A 289 -4.10 -26.82 20.72
N ASP A 290 -3.01 -27.31 20.11
CA ASP A 290 -2.10 -28.27 20.75
C ASP A 290 -1.50 -27.72 22.06
N LEU A 291 -1.02 -26.47 22.04
CA LEU A 291 -0.48 -25.81 23.22
C LEU A 291 -1.53 -25.65 24.33
N SER A 292 -2.78 -25.34 23.97
CA SER A 292 -3.90 -25.29 24.90
C SER A 292 -4.12 -26.64 25.59
N GLN A 293 -4.18 -27.73 24.81
CA GLN A 293 -4.39 -29.08 25.35
C GLN A 293 -3.24 -29.51 26.26
N ARG A 294 -1.99 -29.19 25.89
CA ARG A 294 -0.82 -29.48 26.72
C ARG A 294 -0.80 -28.67 28.00
N THR A 295 -1.24 -27.41 27.95
CA THR A 295 -1.35 -26.54 29.14
C THR A 295 -2.40 -27.07 30.10
N GLU A 296 -3.57 -27.48 29.59
CA GLU A 296 -4.65 -28.08 30.39
C GLU A 296 -4.25 -29.43 31.02
N SER A 297 -3.56 -30.28 30.25
CA SER A 297 -2.99 -31.54 30.76
C SER A 297 -1.93 -31.30 31.84
N THR A 298 -1.09 -30.26 31.66
CA THR A 298 -0.08 -29.86 32.65
C THR A 298 -0.74 -29.36 33.93
N ALA A 299 -1.78 -28.53 33.83
CA ALA A 299 -2.54 -28.07 34.99
C ALA A 299 -3.16 -29.24 35.77
N THR A 300 -3.78 -30.19 35.07
CA THR A 300 -4.32 -31.42 35.68
C THR A 300 -3.23 -32.25 36.39
N SER A 301 -2.06 -32.36 35.76
CA SER A 301 -0.91 -33.08 36.35
C SER A 301 -0.35 -32.36 37.58
N LEU A 302 -0.35 -31.02 37.59
CA LEU A 302 0.05 -30.21 38.73
C LEU A 302 -0.93 -30.34 39.89
N GLU A 303 -2.23 -30.36 39.64
CA GLU A 303 -3.25 -30.62 40.67
C GLU A 303 -3.05 -31.99 41.33
N GLN A 304 -2.82 -33.05 40.53
CA GLN A 304 -2.52 -34.39 41.06
C GLN A 304 -1.21 -34.42 41.85
N THR A 305 -0.20 -33.69 41.39
CA THR A 305 1.09 -33.57 42.09
C THR A 305 0.91 -32.85 43.41
N ALA A 306 0.18 -31.73 43.44
CA ALA A 306 -0.12 -30.98 44.66
C ALA A 306 -0.87 -31.85 45.69
N ALA A 307 -1.91 -32.56 45.28
CA ALA A 307 -2.64 -33.49 46.14
C ALA A 307 -1.75 -34.61 46.68
N SER A 308 -0.85 -35.15 45.84
CA SER A 308 0.13 -36.16 46.27
C SER A 308 1.12 -35.58 47.28
N MET A 309 1.57 -34.33 47.08
CA MET A 309 2.47 -33.65 47.99
C MET A 309 1.81 -33.37 49.35
N GLU A 310 0.52 -33.01 49.40
CA GLU A 310 -0.23 -32.89 50.66
C GLU A 310 -0.27 -34.23 51.41
N GLN A 311 -0.56 -35.32 50.72
CA GLN A 311 -0.59 -36.66 51.34
C GLN A 311 0.78 -37.10 51.85
N ILE A 312 1.85 -36.82 51.10
CA ILE A 312 3.23 -37.09 51.52
C ILE A 312 3.59 -36.22 52.74
N THR A 313 3.26 -34.94 52.72
CA THR A 313 3.50 -34.01 53.85
C THR A 313 2.82 -34.53 55.12
N ALA A 314 1.56 -34.95 55.02
CA ALA A 314 0.82 -35.53 56.14
C ALA A 314 1.50 -36.80 56.67
N THR A 315 1.97 -37.68 55.80
CA THR A 315 2.63 -38.93 56.17
C THR A 315 4.00 -38.70 56.81
N VAL A 316 4.80 -37.76 56.30
CA VAL A 316 6.10 -37.38 56.89
C VAL A 316 5.92 -36.77 58.27
N LYS A 317 4.90 -35.91 58.45
CA LYS A 317 4.54 -35.38 59.76
C LYS A 317 4.13 -36.48 60.74
N LEU A 318 3.28 -37.42 60.30
CA LEU A 318 2.90 -38.58 61.10
C LEU A 318 4.12 -39.43 61.49
N ASN A 319 5.08 -39.63 60.60
CA ASN A 319 6.31 -40.36 60.89
C ASN A 319 7.18 -39.66 61.93
N ALA A 320 7.30 -38.33 61.87
CA ALA A 320 8.01 -37.55 62.89
C ALA A 320 7.33 -37.69 64.26
N ASP A 321 6.01 -37.55 64.32
CA ASP A 321 5.22 -37.69 65.56
C ASP A 321 5.33 -39.12 66.12
N ASN A 322 5.27 -40.14 65.26
CA ASN A 322 5.41 -41.55 65.63
C ASN A 322 6.82 -41.84 66.17
N ALA A 323 7.87 -41.28 65.56
CA ALA A 323 9.24 -41.43 66.03
C ALA A 323 9.43 -40.77 67.41
N GLU A 324 8.81 -39.62 67.65
CA GLU A 324 8.83 -38.96 68.97
C GLU A 324 8.09 -39.80 70.03
N GLN A 325 6.92 -40.34 69.69
CA GLN A 325 6.16 -41.22 70.59
C GLN A 325 6.93 -42.51 70.91
N ALA A 326 7.53 -43.15 69.90
CA ALA A 326 8.36 -44.33 70.07
C ALA A 326 9.60 -44.02 70.93
N HIS A 327 10.21 -42.84 70.77
CA HIS A 327 11.30 -42.40 71.63
C HIS A 327 10.88 -42.27 73.12
N LYS A 328 9.71 -41.68 73.39
CA LYS A 328 9.17 -41.59 74.76
C LYS A 328 8.88 -42.99 75.34
N LEU A 329 8.30 -43.89 74.55
CA LEU A 329 8.01 -45.26 74.98
C LEU A 329 9.31 -46.02 75.27
N ALA A 330 10.31 -45.93 74.38
CA ALA A 330 11.62 -46.54 74.59
C ALA A 330 12.25 -46.06 75.91
N LYS A 331 12.17 -44.76 76.22
CA LYS A 331 12.65 -44.24 77.51
C LYS A 331 11.94 -44.91 78.70
N THR A 332 10.62 -45.03 78.66
CA THR A 332 9.86 -45.72 79.74
C THR A 332 10.24 -47.20 79.87
N VAL A 333 10.51 -47.89 78.76
CA VAL A 333 10.98 -49.28 78.79
C VAL A 333 12.37 -49.38 79.40
N SER A 334 13.29 -48.48 79.04
CA SER A 334 14.63 -48.40 79.64
C SER A 334 14.56 -48.17 81.15
N ASP A 335 13.76 -47.20 81.61
CA ASP A 335 13.55 -46.93 83.04
C ASP A 335 12.96 -48.15 83.78
N THR A 336 12.16 -48.97 83.08
CA THR A 336 11.58 -50.20 83.63
C THR A 336 12.60 -51.33 83.71
N ALA A 337 13.45 -51.48 82.69
CA ALA A 337 14.55 -52.44 82.68
C ALA A 337 15.56 -52.14 83.79
N ASP A 338 15.94 -50.87 83.97
CA ASP A 338 16.84 -50.42 85.05
C ASP A 338 16.28 -50.78 86.43
N ARG A 339 15.00 -50.50 86.68
CA ARG A 339 14.31 -50.89 87.92
C ARG A 339 14.21 -52.41 88.09
N GLY A 340 14.04 -53.14 86.99
CA GLY A 340 14.06 -54.60 86.98
C GLY A 340 15.43 -55.15 87.39
N SER A 341 16.50 -54.60 86.84
CA SER A 341 17.89 -54.95 87.17
C SER A 341 18.20 -54.66 88.64
N GLU A 342 17.75 -53.53 89.18
CA GLU A 342 17.88 -53.19 90.61
C GLU A 342 17.18 -54.22 91.51
N MET A 343 15.94 -54.61 91.16
CA MET A 343 15.19 -55.62 91.91
C MET A 343 15.83 -57.00 91.85
N VAL A 344 16.41 -57.39 90.71
CA VAL A 344 17.17 -58.63 90.57
C VAL A 344 18.42 -58.61 91.44
N CYS A 345 19.18 -57.51 91.44
CA CYS A 345 20.33 -57.32 92.33
C CYS A 345 19.93 -57.52 93.80
N TYR A 346 18.79 -56.97 94.20
CA TYR A 346 18.25 -57.15 95.55
C TYR A 346 17.87 -58.61 95.86
N VAL A 347 17.30 -59.34 94.90
CA VAL A 347 17.00 -60.78 95.05
C VAL A 347 18.29 -61.58 95.23
N ILE A 348 19.33 -61.32 94.43
CA ILE A 348 20.64 -61.98 94.55
C ILE A 348 21.26 -61.72 95.93
N GLU A 349 21.19 -60.49 96.42
CA GLU A 349 21.64 -60.13 97.78
C GLU A 349 20.90 -60.95 98.85
N LYS A 350 19.56 -61.05 98.75
CA LYS A 350 18.75 -61.84 99.69
C LYS A 350 19.02 -63.34 99.61
N MET A 351 19.26 -63.88 98.40
CA MET A 351 19.66 -65.28 98.25
C MET A 351 21.03 -65.54 98.91
N ARG A 352 21.95 -64.59 98.82
CA ARG A 352 23.25 -64.66 99.51
C ARG A 352 23.08 -64.62 101.04
N ASP A 353 22.20 -63.77 101.56
CA ASP A 353 21.86 -63.74 103.00
C ASP A 353 21.28 -65.09 103.47
N ILE A 354 20.35 -65.68 102.71
CA ILE A 354 19.74 -66.97 103.02
C ILE A 354 20.78 -68.10 102.98
N SER A 355 21.67 -68.09 101.98
CA SER A 355 22.76 -69.06 101.86
C SER A 355 23.69 -68.98 103.07
N SER A 356 24.11 -67.77 103.46
CA SER A 356 24.93 -67.57 104.65
C SER A 356 24.23 -67.99 105.95
N SER A 357 22.92 -67.75 106.07
CA SER A 357 22.14 -68.22 107.21
C SER A 357 22.03 -69.75 107.24
N SER A 358 21.92 -70.39 106.07
CA SER A 358 21.85 -71.86 105.93
C SER A 358 23.18 -72.52 106.32
N ASP A 359 24.31 -71.94 105.93
CA ASP A 359 25.65 -72.38 106.36
C ASP A 359 25.79 -72.36 107.89
N ARG A 360 25.37 -71.25 108.52
CA ARG A 360 25.40 -71.15 109.99
C ARG A 360 24.53 -72.22 110.66
N ILE A 361 23.38 -72.55 110.08
CA ILE A 361 22.52 -73.63 110.59
C ILE A 361 23.23 -74.98 110.42
N ALA A 362 23.88 -75.23 109.28
CA ALA A 362 24.64 -76.46 109.05
C ALA A 362 25.79 -76.65 110.07
N ASP A 363 26.48 -75.56 110.44
CA ASP A 363 27.49 -75.55 111.49
C ASP A 363 26.89 -75.90 112.86
N ILE A 364 25.76 -75.28 113.22
CA ILE A 364 25.03 -75.56 114.48
C ILE A 364 24.59 -77.03 114.53
N LEU A 365 24.05 -77.56 113.44
CA LEU A 365 23.64 -78.97 113.35
C LEU A 365 24.83 -79.91 113.53
N SER A 366 26.03 -79.52 113.08
CA SER A 366 27.26 -80.28 113.32
C SER A 366 27.68 -80.30 114.79
N VAL A 367 27.47 -79.20 115.50
CA VAL A 367 27.64 -79.17 116.97
C VAL A 367 26.58 -80.03 117.67
N ILE A 368 25.32 -79.97 117.24
CA ILE A 368 24.23 -80.79 117.84
C ILE A 368 24.48 -82.28 117.63
N ASP A 369 24.89 -82.69 116.43
CA ASP A 369 25.25 -84.08 116.09
C ASP A 369 26.43 -84.55 116.96
N ALA A 370 27.44 -83.70 117.17
CA ALA A 370 28.56 -83.97 118.07
C ALA A 370 28.11 -84.10 119.55
N ILE A 371 27.21 -83.24 120.03
CA ILE A 371 26.62 -83.32 121.38
C ILE A 371 25.80 -84.61 121.54
N ALA A 372 24.98 -84.95 120.55
CA ALA A 372 24.19 -86.18 120.54
C ALA A 372 25.10 -87.42 120.57
N PHE A 373 26.18 -87.43 119.79
CA PHE A 373 27.18 -88.48 119.82
C PHE A 373 27.87 -88.58 121.18
N GLN A 374 28.34 -87.47 121.75
CA GLN A 374 28.93 -87.43 123.10
C GLN A 374 27.95 -87.93 124.16
N THR A 375 26.68 -87.53 124.10
CA THR A 375 25.61 -87.96 125.00
C THR A 375 25.33 -89.45 124.89
N ASN A 376 25.34 -89.99 123.66
CA ASN A 376 25.19 -91.42 123.40
C ASN A 376 26.36 -92.23 124.01
N ILE A 377 27.61 -91.74 123.93
CA ILE A 377 28.77 -92.36 124.57
C ILE A 377 28.69 -92.27 126.11
N LEU A 378 28.33 -91.11 126.66
CA LEU A 378 28.11 -90.90 128.10
C LEU A 378 27.03 -91.84 128.64
N ALA A 379 25.91 -91.96 127.94
CA ALA A 379 24.80 -92.85 128.29
C ALA A 379 25.19 -94.33 128.21
N LEU A 380 25.99 -94.72 127.20
CA LEU A 380 26.55 -96.07 127.11
C LEU A 380 27.48 -96.38 128.29
N ASN A 381 28.39 -95.46 128.63
CA ASN A 381 29.28 -95.61 129.78
C ASN A 381 28.49 -95.72 131.10
N ALA A 382 27.44 -94.90 131.27
CA ALA A 382 26.55 -94.97 132.42
C ALA A 382 25.75 -96.29 132.48
N ALA A 383 25.27 -96.80 131.34
CA ALA A 383 24.58 -98.09 131.28
C ALA A 383 25.51 -99.27 131.63
N VAL A 384 26.78 -99.22 131.20
CA VAL A 384 27.81 -100.20 131.56
C VAL A 384 28.12 -100.16 133.06
N GLU A 385 28.30 -98.98 133.65
CA GLU A 385 28.59 -98.85 135.09
C GLU A 385 27.36 -99.24 135.94
N ALA A 386 26.14 -98.94 135.47
CA ALA A 386 24.91 -99.40 136.09
C ALA A 386 24.75 -100.93 136.05
N ALA A 387 25.14 -101.59 134.94
CA ALA A 387 25.19 -103.05 134.87
C ALA A 387 26.24 -103.65 135.82
N ARG A 388 27.35 -102.94 136.05
CA ARG A 388 28.42 -103.31 136.98
C ARG A 388 27.98 -103.26 138.46
N ALA A 389 27.03 -102.40 138.79
CA ALA A 389 26.46 -102.26 140.14
C ALA A 389 25.37 -103.30 140.49
N GLY A 390 25.03 -104.23 139.58
CA GLY A 390 24.06 -105.30 139.82
C GLY A 390 22.63 -104.81 140.08
N GLU A 391 21.90 -105.41 141.03
CA GLU A 391 20.49 -105.07 141.31
C GLU A 391 20.29 -103.62 141.78
N GLN A 392 21.28 -103.00 142.43
CA GLN A 392 21.21 -101.59 142.87
C GLN A 392 21.29 -100.59 141.69
N GLY A 393 21.80 -101.02 140.53
CA GLY A 393 21.97 -100.20 139.34
C GLY A 393 20.80 -100.24 138.35
N ARG A 394 19.77 -101.09 138.57
CA ARG A 394 18.67 -101.29 137.60
C ARG A 394 17.94 -100.00 137.21
N GLY A 395 17.65 -99.13 138.17
CA GLY A 395 17.01 -97.84 137.90
C GLY A 395 17.88 -96.92 137.04
N PHE A 396 19.18 -96.88 137.32
CA PHE A 396 20.15 -96.10 136.53
C PHE A 396 20.35 -96.66 135.12
N ALA A 397 20.34 -97.99 134.95
CA ALA A 397 20.45 -98.62 133.63
C ALA A 397 19.26 -98.27 132.71
N VAL A 398 18.04 -98.20 133.25
CA VAL A 398 16.84 -97.78 132.49
C VAL A 398 16.95 -96.32 132.06
N VAL A 399 17.34 -95.42 132.98
CA VAL A 399 17.54 -94.00 132.65
C VAL A 399 18.65 -93.82 131.62
N ALA A 400 19.77 -94.54 131.76
CA ALA A 400 20.86 -94.51 130.79
C ALA A 400 20.42 -95.03 129.40
N GLY A 401 19.58 -96.07 129.34
CA GLY A 401 18.96 -96.55 128.10
C GLY A 401 18.05 -95.51 127.45
N GLU A 402 17.24 -94.81 128.23
CA GLU A 402 16.35 -93.75 127.74
C GLU A 402 17.13 -92.52 127.25
N VAL A 403 18.17 -92.10 127.97
CA VAL A 403 19.08 -91.01 127.54
C VAL A 403 19.80 -91.40 126.25
N ARG A 404 20.21 -92.66 126.11
CA ARG A 404 20.83 -93.17 124.88
C ARG A 404 19.85 -93.15 123.69
N ASN A 405 18.60 -93.57 123.91
CA ASN A 405 17.56 -93.51 122.88
C ASN A 405 17.28 -92.06 122.46
N LEU A 406 17.15 -91.14 123.42
CA LEU A 406 16.97 -89.72 123.16
C LEU A 406 18.16 -89.14 122.37
N ALA A 407 19.40 -89.50 122.72
CA ALA A 407 20.59 -89.07 122.00
C ALA A 407 20.60 -89.59 120.54
N SER A 408 20.22 -90.85 120.31
CA SER A 408 20.09 -91.41 118.95
C SER A 408 19.00 -90.70 118.14
N ARG A 409 17.84 -90.41 118.75
CA ARG A 409 16.76 -89.65 118.12
C ARG A 409 17.15 -88.21 117.80
N SER A 410 17.93 -87.57 118.67
CA SER A 410 18.48 -86.23 118.42
C SER A 410 19.48 -86.22 117.26
N ALA A 411 20.36 -87.23 117.16
CA ALA A 411 21.29 -87.37 116.03
C ALA A 411 20.56 -87.62 114.70
N GLU A 412 19.54 -88.48 114.71
CA GLU A 412 18.70 -88.74 113.53
C GLU A 412 17.95 -87.48 113.08
N SER A 413 17.34 -86.75 114.02
CA SER A 413 16.67 -85.48 113.73
C SER A 413 17.64 -84.42 113.21
N ALA A 414 18.84 -84.32 113.79
CA ALA A 414 19.87 -83.39 113.31
C ALA A 414 20.33 -83.72 111.88
N LYS A 415 20.43 -85.01 111.54
CA LYS A 415 20.76 -85.48 110.18
C LYS A 415 19.65 -85.17 109.17
N GLU A 416 18.38 -85.36 109.56
CA GLU A 416 17.23 -85.02 108.71
C GLU A 416 17.14 -83.51 108.44
N ILE A 417 17.32 -82.68 109.48
CA ILE A 417 17.38 -81.21 109.32
C ILE A 417 18.59 -80.83 108.45
N ARG A 418 19.76 -81.46 108.62
CA ARG A 418 20.95 -81.20 107.78
C ARG A 418 20.66 -81.49 106.31
N HIS A 419 19.95 -82.58 106.00
CA HIS A 419 19.54 -82.89 104.64
C HIS A 419 18.60 -81.82 104.06
N LEU A 420 17.61 -81.35 104.84
CA LEU A 420 16.71 -80.26 104.43
C LEU A 420 17.45 -78.94 104.19
N ILE A 421 18.43 -78.61 105.04
CA ILE A 421 19.25 -77.40 104.89
C ILE A 421 20.14 -77.50 103.65
N SER A 422 20.76 -78.66 103.40
CA SER A 422 21.55 -78.89 102.18
C SER A 422 20.69 -78.79 100.92
N SER A 423 19.48 -79.34 100.93
CA SER A 423 18.51 -79.18 99.84
C SER A 423 18.11 -77.71 99.64
N SER A 424 17.87 -76.98 100.73
CA SER A 424 17.53 -75.55 100.67
C SER A 424 18.68 -74.72 100.08
N GLN A 425 19.92 -75.06 100.43
CA GLN A 425 21.11 -74.39 99.90
C GLN A 425 21.28 -74.62 98.40
N SER A 426 21.00 -75.84 97.91
CA SER A 426 20.97 -76.14 96.48
C SER A 426 19.91 -75.31 95.74
N GLN A 427 18.70 -75.21 96.30
CA GLN A 427 17.61 -74.41 95.72
C GLN A 427 17.92 -72.90 95.71
N VAL A 428 18.58 -72.39 96.75
CA VAL A 428 19.04 -71.00 96.82
C VAL A 428 20.13 -70.72 95.79
N SER A 429 21.06 -71.66 95.58
CA SER A 429 22.08 -71.54 94.54
C SER A 429 21.45 -71.47 93.15
N GLU A 430 20.54 -72.40 92.84
CA GLU A 430 19.81 -72.41 91.56
C GLU A 430 18.98 -71.12 91.37
N GLY A 431 18.32 -70.65 92.44
CA GLY A 431 17.59 -69.38 92.43
C GLY A 431 18.48 -68.16 92.21
N SER A 432 19.71 -68.16 92.74
CA SER A 432 20.70 -67.11 92.53
C SER A 432 21.19 -67.10 91.07
N ASP A 433 21.43 -68.26 90.47
CA ASP A 433 21.87 -68.38 89.08
C ASP A 433 20.77 -67.91 88.12
N LEU A 434 19.51 -68.30 88.36
CA LEU A 434 18.36 -67.83 87.58
C LEU A 434 18.15 -66.31 87.72
N ALA A 435 18.33 -65.77 88.92
CA ALA A 435 18.27 -64.33 89.13
C ALA A 435 19.41 -63.61 88.37
N MET A 436 20.63 -64.14 88.38
CA MET A 436 21.75 -63.58 87.62
C MET A 436 21.46 -63.52 86.11
N GLN A 437 20.96 -64.61 85.53
CA GLN A 437 20.55 -64.66 84.12
C GLN A 437 19.42 -63.68 83.80
N ALA A 438 18.46 -63.52 84.72
CA ALA A 438 17.40 -62.52 84.57
C ALA A 438 17.97 -61.09 84.57
N GLY A 439 19.02 -60.83 85.38
CA GLY A 439 19.74 -59.56 85.40
C GLY A 439 20.44 -59.26 84.08
N GLU A 440 21.21 -60.24 83.55
CA GLU A 440 21.84 -60.13 82.24
C GLU A 440 20.82 -59.84 81.12
N THR A 441 19.65 -60.50 81.17
CA THR A 441 18.57 -60.26 80.21
C THR A 441 18.00 -58.83 80.32
N MET A 442 17.91 -58.26 81.52
CA MET A 442 17.47 -56.86 81.69
C MET A 442 18.49 -55.88 81.09
N ASP A 443 19.79 -56.15 81.26
CA ASP A 443 20.86 -55.32 80.68
C ASP A 443 20.85 -55.40 79.14
N GLU A 444 20.64 -56.58 78.55
CA GLU A 444 20.46 -56.75 77.10
C GLU A 444 19.25 -55.95 76.57
N ILE A 445 18.12 -55.98 77.30
CA ILE A 445 16.93 -55.19 76.95
C ILE A 445 17.25 -53.69 76.97
N ALA A 446 17.95 -53.20 77.99
CA ALA A 446 18.34 -51.81 78.09
C ALA A 446 19.22 -51.38 76.90
N GLU A 447 20.17 -52.24 76.50
CA GLU A 447 21.04 -51.97 75.34
C GLU A 447 20.26 -51.90 74.00
N GLU A 448 19.34 -52.84 73.76
CA GLU A 448 18.50 -52.82 72.55
C GLU A 448 17.57 -51.60 72.51
N VAL A 449 17.04 -51.19 73.66
CA VAL A 449 16.20 -49.99 73.79
C VAL A 449 17.00 -48.70 73.53
N LEU A 450 18.28 -48.65 73.94
CA LEU A 450 19.18 -47.55 73.60
C LEU A 450 19.45 -47.49 72.08
N ARG A 451 19.64 -48.64 71.43
CA ARG A 451 19.76 -48.72 69.96
C ARG A 451 18.48 -48.27 69.26
N MET A 452 17.31 -48.71 69.72
CA MET A 452 16.02 -48.26 69.22
C MET A 452 15.85 -46.74 69.35
N THR A 453 16.23 -46.17 70.51
CA THR A 453 16.20 -44.73 70.75
C THR A 453 17.07 -43.94 69.77
N LYS A 454 18.25 -44.46 69.42
CA LYS A 454 19.12 -43.87 68.40
C LYS A 454 18.44 -43.86 67.03
N LEU A 455 17.86 -44.99 66.61
CA LEU A 455 17.15 -45.12 65.34
C LEU A 455 15.94 -44.16 65.25
N MET A 456 15.15 -44.04 66.32
CA MET A 456 14.03 -43.10 66.35
C MET A 456 14.48 -41.65 66.18
N ARG A 457 15.62 -41.27 66.76
CA ARG A 457 16.20 -39.93 66.57
C ARG A 457 16.65 -39.69 65.13
N GLU A 458 17.25 -40.69 64.49
CA GLU A 458 17.63 -40.62 63.08
C GLU A 458 16.41 -40.49 62.17
N ILE A 459 15.32 -41.23 62.44
CA ILE A 459 14.04 -41.13 61.70
C ILE A 459 13.41 -39.75 61.87
N ALA A 460 13.39 -39.20 63.09
CA ALA A 460 12.85 -37.86 63.34
C ALA A 460 13.63 -36.78 62.57
N ASN A 461 14.96 -36.86 62.60
CA ASN A 461 15.83 -35.94 61.84
C ASN A 461 15.62 -36.08 60.33
N ALA A 462 15.55 -37.31 59.80
CA ALA A 462 15.28 -37.56 58.39
C ALA A 462 13.90 -37.05 57.96
N SER A 463 12.89 -37.22 58.80
CA SER A 463 11.53 -36.73 58.55
C SER A 463 11.48 -35.20 58.54
N GLN A 464 12.22 -34.54 59.43
CA GLN A 464 12.34 -33.08 59.44
C GLN A 464 12.99 -32.56 58.15
N GLU A 465 14.03 -33.23 57.65
CA GLU A 465 14.70 -32.86 56.40
C GLU A 465 13.81 -33.13 55.18
N GLN A 466 13.08 -34.25 55.16
CA GLN A 466 12.06 -34.52 54.14
C GLN A 466 10.99 -33.43 54.12
N SER A 467 10.52 -32.98 55.29
CA SER A 467 9.53 -31.90 55.40
C SER A 467 10.02 -30.60 54.73
N ARG A 468 11.28 -30.22 54.97
CA ARG A 468 11.90 -29.06 54.30
C ARG A 468 12.03 -29.26 52.79
N GLY A 469 12.42 -30.46 52.35
CA GLY A 469 12.49 -30.80 50.93
C GLY A 469 11.13 -30.71 50.24
N ILE A 470 10.07 -31.17 50.92
CA ILE A 470 8.69 -31.09 50.44
C ILE A 470 8.23 -29.64 50.34
N GLU A 471 8.55 -28.78 51.31
CA GLU A 471 8.23 -27.36 51.25
C GLU A 471 8.85 -26.68 50.02
N GLN A 472 10.10 -27.01 49.67
CA GLN A 472 10.74 -26.52 48.45
C GLN A 472 10.06 -27.03 47.18
N VAL A 473 9.66 -28.31 47.15
CA VAL A 473 8.89 -28.86 46.02
C VAL A 473 7.53 -28.18 45.91
N ASN A 474 6.88 -27.85 47.02
CA ASN A 474 5.58 -27.15 47.01
C ASN A 474 5.71 -25.74 46.40
N ILE A 475 6.77 -25.00 46.75
CA ILE A 475 7.10 -23.72 46.10
C ILE A 475 7.28 -23.89 44.58
N ALA A 476 8.03 -24.92 44.17
CA ALA A 476 8.24 -25.20 42.74
C ALA A 476 6.93 -25.55 42.01
N VAL A 477 6.05 -26.35 42.62
CA VAL A 477 4.71 -26.68 42.06
C VAL A 477 3.86 -25.42 41.93
N SER A 478 3.87 -24.53 42.94
CA SER A 478 3.15 -23.25 42.87
C SER A 478 3.66 -22.36 41.74
N GLN A 479 4.98 -22.33 41.49
CA GLN A 479 5.55 -21.55 40.39
C GLN A 479 5.25 -22.16 39.01
N MET A 480 5.19 -23.50 38.93
CA MET A 480 4.74 -24.18 37.72
C MET A 480 3.25 -23.91 37.43
N ASP A 481 2.40 -23.82 38.45
CA ASP A 481 0.99 -23.44 38.30
C ASP A 481 0.85 -22.02 37.76
N GLU A 482 1.59 -21.05 38.30
CA GLU A 482 1.63 -19.67 37.78
C GLU A 482 2.05 -19.65 36.30
N THR A 483 3.05 -20.45 35.93
CA THR A 483 3.51 -20.57 34.54
C THR A 483 2.44 -21.22 33.64
N ALA A 484 1.72 -22.22 34.13
CA ALA A 484 0.61 -22.84 33.41
C ALA A 484 -0.53 -21.83 33.16
N GLN A 485 -0.86 -21.00 34.15
CA GLN A 485 -1.85 -19.92 34.00
C GLN A 485 -1.39 -18.85 33.01
N GLN A 486 -0.11 -18.44 33.06
CA GLN A 486 0.46 -17.52 32.07
C GLN A 486 0.44 -18.10 30.66
N ASN A 487 0.75 -19.39 30.50
CA ASN A 487 0.65 -20.09 29.22
C ASN A 487 -0.79 -20.10 28.70
N ALA A 488 -1.79 -20.33 29.56
CA ALA A 488 -3.19 -20.27 29.16
C ALA A 488 -3.59 -18.86 28.66
N ALA A 489 -3.13 -17.81 29.34
CA ALA A 489 -3.33 -16.43 28.89
C ALA A 489 -2.61 -16.13 27.55
N LEU A 490 -1.37 -16.61 27.39
CA LEU A 490 -0.62 -16.48 26.14
C LEU A 490 -1.29 -17.23 24.98
N VAL A 491 -1.85 -18.42 25.23
CA VAL A 491 -2.61 -19.19 24.23
C VAL A 491 -3.84 -18.41 23.78
N GLN A 492 -4.58 -17.79 24.71
CA GLN A 492 -5.73 -16.93 24.39
C GLN A 492 -5.32 -15.73 23.51
N GLN A 493 -4.25 -15.02 23.91
CA GLN A 493 -3.75 -13.86 23.18
C GLN A 493 -3.21 -14.26 21.79
N SER A 494 -2.46 -15.35 21.71
CA SER A 494 -1.92 -15.91 20.47
C SER A 494 -3.06 -16.31 19.53
N SER A 495 -4.09 -16.99 20.04
CA SER A 495 -5.27 -17.37 19.25
C SER A 495 -6.02 -16.15 18.68
N ALA A 496 -6.14 -15.07 19.46
CA ALA A 496 -6.73 -13.81 18.99
C ALA A 496 -5.86 -13.15 17.90
N ALA A 497 -4.55 -13.09 18.10
CA ALA A 497 -3.61 -12.53 17.12
C ALA A 497 -3.61 -13.33 15.80
N THR A 498 -3.59 -14.66 15.89
CA THR A 498 -3.66 -15.55 14.73
C THR A 498 -4.95 -15.37 13.93
N ARG A 499 -6.10 -15.23 14.61
CA ARG A 499 -7.38 -14.93 13.94
C ARG A 499 -7.35 -13.58 13.23
N SER A 500 -6.76 -12.56 13.84
CA SER A 500 -6.61 -11.24 13.20
C SER A 500 -5.70 -11.31 11.97
N LEU A 501 -4.61 -12.10 12.01
CA LEU A 501 -3.76 -12.33 10.83
C LEU A 501 -4.51 -13.05 9.70
N GLU A 502 -5.33 -14.05 10.03
CA GLU A 502 -6.19 -14.74 9.05
C GLU A 502 -7.19 -13.77 8.41
N GLU A 503 -7.85 -12.92 9.21
CA GLU A 503 -8.79 -11.92 8.72
C GLU A 503 -8.09 -10.88 7.81
N GLN A 504 -6.97 -10.31 8.25
CA GLN A 504 -6.18 -9.35 7.46
C GLN A 504 -5.70 -9.97 6.14
N SER A 505 -5.26 -11.23 6.16
CA SER A 505 -4.87 -11.93 4.93
C SER A 505 -6.04 -12.10 3.96
N ARG A 506 -7.22 -12.48 4.46
CA ARG A 506 -8.44 -12.58 3.64
C ARG A 506 -8.86 -11.24 3.07
N GLU A 507 -8.79 -10.16 3.86
CA GLU A 507 -9.06 -8.80 3.38
C GLU A 507 -8.10 -8.38 2.27
N LEU A 508 -6.80 -8.67 2.41
CA LEU A 508 -5.80 -8.42 1.38
C LEU A 508 -6.07 -9.23 0.11
N LEU A 509 -6.40 -10.52 0.23
CA LEU A 509 -6.77 -11.36 -0.90
C LEU A 509 -8.03 -10.84 -1.61
N GLN A 510 -9.03 -10.39 -0.85
CA GLN A 510 -10.26 -9.81 -1.40
C GLN A 510 -10.01 -8.47 -2.08
N ALA A 511 -9.18 -7.60 -1.50
CA ALA A 511 -8.76 -6.35 -2.12
C ALA A 511 -8.00 -6.61 -3.43
N MET A 512 -7.10 -7.60 -3.45
CA MET A 512 -6.36 -8.00 -4.65
C MET A 512 -7.25 -8.68 -5.71
N ALA A 513 -8.38 -9.30 -5.32
CA ALA A 513 -9.31 -9.93 -6.25
C ALA A 513 -10.03 -8.93 -7.18
N SER A 514 -10.06 -7.64 -6.82
CA SER A 514 -10.52 -6.58 -7.72
C SER A 514 -9.64 -6.44 -8.96
N PHE A 515 -8.36 -6.83 -8.87
CA PHE A 515 -7.42 -6.81 -10.00
C PHE A 515 -7.55 -8.09 -10.83
N ARG A 516 -7.94 -7.95 -12.09
CA ARG A 516 -8.00 -9.05 -13.05
C ARG A 516 -6.64 -9.25 -13.68
N LEU A 517 -6.01 -10.35 -13.31
CA LEU A 517 -4.77 -10.84 -13.92
C LEU A 517 -5.13 -11.84 -15.03
N GLN A 518 -4.27 -11.94 -16.04
CA GLN A 518 -4.38 -13.01 -17.03
C GLN A 518 -4.18 -14.35 -16.32
N ALA A 519 -5.19 -15.23 -16.37
CA ALA A 519 -5.06 -16.58 -15.86
C ALA A 519 -3.91 -17.25 -16.61
N GLN A 520 -2.80 -17.53 -15.93
CA GLN A 520 -1.79 -18.44 -16.44
C GLN A 520 -2.45 -19.83 -16.43
N GLY A 521 -2.77 -20.32 -17.63
CA GLY A 521 -3.16 -21.71 -17.84
C GLY A 521 -2.00 -22.64 -17.61
#